data_AF-A0A355DVW2-F1
#
_entry.id   AF-A0A355DVW2-F1
#
_cell.length_a   1.000
_cell.length_b   1.000
_cell.length_c   1.000
_cell.angle_alpha   90.00
_cell.angle_beta   90.00
_cell.angle_gamma   90.00
#
_symmetry.space_group_name_H-M   'P 1'
#
loop_
_entity.id
_entity.type
_entity.pdbx_description
1 polymer ?
#
loop_
_entity_poly.entity_id
_entity_poly.type
_entity_poly.pdbx_seq_one_letter_code
_entity_poly.pdbx_strand_id
1 'polypeptide(L)'
;MRIVSEDEGTIVTGRLDLLVFTPEFWILVIEAKKAQYSLEAGIPQALAYMLDHPNSEKAALGFVTNGIDFVFLKLIKETTPKYAQSYRFSLDSRDDLYTVLKVLKRFSQLLR
;
A
#
# COMPACT_ATOMS: atom_id res chain seq x y z
N MET A 1 9.60 4.45 -9.77
CA MET A 1 9.44 3.27 -10.67
C MET A 1 8.28 3.54 -11.63
N ARG A 2 8.31 3.02 -12.86
CA ARG A 2 7.26 3.25 -13.87
C ARG A 2 6.48 1.94 -14.11
N ILE A 3 5.16 1.99 -13.99
CA ILE A 3 4.28 0.89 -14.43
C ILE A 3 3.74 1.27 -15.81
N VAL A 4 3.68 0.30 -16.71
CA VAL A 4 3.02 0.41 -18.01
C VAL A 4 1.96 -0.69 -18.07
N SER A 5 0.71 -0.30 -18.31
CA SER A 5 -0.39 -1.21 -18.59
C SER A 5 -1.07 -0.79 -19.89
N GLU A 6 -1.63 -1.74 -20.62
CA GLU A 6 -2.41 -1.49 -21.82
C GLU A 6 -3.88 -1.70 -21.50
N ASP A 7 -4.71 -0.70 -21.80
CA ASP A 7 -6.16 -0.75 -21.65
C ASP A 7 -6.80 -0.30 -22.97
N GLU A 8 -7.50 -1.21 -23.65
CA GLU A 8 -8.15 -0.99 -24.95
C GLU A 8 -7.26 -0.27 -25.99
N GLY A 9 -5.98 -0.66 -26.09
CA GLY A 9 -5.01 -0.06 -27.04
C GLY A 9 -4.43 1.29 -26.57
N THR A 10 -4.81 1.77 -25.39
CA THR A 10 -4.20 2.93 -24.74
C THR A 10 -3.09 2.47 -23.81
N ILE A 11 -1.86 2.94 -24.07
CA ILE A 11 -0.74 2.75 -23.13
C ILE A 11 -0.93 3.70 -21.96
N VAL A 12 -1.21 3.15 -20.79
CA VAL A 12 -1.38 3.90 -19.54
C VAL A 12 -0.07 3.79 -18.76
N THR A 13 0.62 4.92 -18.54
CA THR A 13 1.84 4.95 -17.72
C THR A 13 1.66 5.61 -16.35
N GLY A 14 1.96 4.88 -15.28
CA GLY A 14 1.81 5.33 -13.89
C GLY A 14 3.17 5.53 -13.23
N ARG A 15 3.24 6.49 -12.29
CA ARG A 15 4.43 6.73 -11.48
C ARG A 15 4.17 6.21 -10.07
N LEU A 16 5.06 5.35 -9.60
CA LEU A 16 5.07 4.93 -8.21
C LEU A 16 6.08 5.76 -7.44
N ASP A 17 5.57 6.50 -6.47
CA ASP A 17 6.38 7.28 -5.55
C ASP A 17 6.33 6.58 -4.18
N LEU A 18 7.30 5.70 -3.94
CA LEU A 18 7.47 5.06 -2.64
C LEU A 18 7.91 6.13 -1.63
N LEU A 19 7.12 6.40 -0.58
CA LEU A 19 7.49 7.34 0.48
C LEU A 19 7.80 6.58 1.78
N VAL A 20 9.10 6.46 2.03
CA VAL A 20 9.79 6.20 3.31
C VAL A 20 9.71 4.79 3.91
N PHE A 21 10.92 4.33 4.22
CA PHE A 21 11.30 3.16 4.99
C PHE A 21 11.58 3.58 6.44
N THR A 22 10.72 3.12 7.35
CA THR A 22 11.04 3.00 8.78
C THR A 22 11.03 1.51 9.08
N PRO A 23 12.01 0.98 9.84
CA PRO A 23 12.42 -0.41 9.76
C PRO A 23 11.30 -1.46 9.91
N GLU A 24 10.14 -1.16 10.49
CA GLU A 24 9.01 -2.09 10.63
C GLU A 24 7.72 -1.69 9.88
N PHE A 25 7.72 -0.58 9.11
CA PHE A 25 6.52 -0.05 8.44
C PHE A 25 6.78 0.43 7.02
N TRP A 26 5.95 -0.03 6.08
CA TRP A 26 6.11 0.16 4.65
C TRP A 26 4.94 0.97 4.07
N ILE A 27 5.21 2.12 3.47
CA ILE A 27 4.18 2.91 2.79
C ILE A 27 4.44 2.84 1.29
N LEU A 28 3.48 2.34 0.51
CA LEU A 28 3.50 2.45 -0.95
C LEU A 28 2.43 3.46 -1.38
N VAL A 29 2.90 4.60 -1.89
CA VAL A 29 2.02 5.58 -2.54
C VAL A 29 2.11 5.35 -4.06
N ILE A 30 0.96 5.16 -4.68
CA ILE A 30 0.83 5.15 -6.14
C ILE A 30 0.41 6.56 -6.53
N GLU A 31 1.25 7.29 -7.25
CA GLU A 31 0.84 8.55 -7.87
C GLU A 31 0.09 8.21 -9.18
N ALA A 32 -1.22 8.02 -9.05
CA ALA A 32 -2.09 7.72 -10.17
C ALA A 32 -2.55 9.01 -10.85
N LYS A 33 -1.97 9.36 -12.01
CA LYS A 33 -2.45 10.51 -12.83
C LYS A 33 -3.81 10.27 -13.52
N LYS A 34 -4.34 9.05 -13.45
CA LYS A 34 -5.69 8.71 -13.88
C LYS A 34 -6.32 7.78 -12.84
N ALA A 35 -7.57 8.05 -12.49
CA ALA A 35 -8.37 7.32 -11.48
C ALA A 35 -8.49 5.80 -11.71
N GLN A 36 -8.02 5.29 -12.86
CA GLN A 36 -8.11 3.89 -13.27
C GLN A 36 -6.88 3.03 -12.90
N TYR A 37 -5.85 3.59 -12.26
CA TYR A 37 -4.85 2.73 -11.62
C TYR A 37 -5.48 2.05 -10.41
N SER A 38 -5.94 0.83 -10.65
CA SER A 38 -6.53 -0.03 -9.65
C SER A 38 -5.49 -0.23 -8.54
N LEU A 39 -5.89 0.02 -7.29
CA LEU A 39 -5.02 -0.23 -6.13
C LEU A 39 -4.49 -1.66 -6.16
N GLU A 40 -5.28 -2.58 -6.71
CA GLU A 40 -4.96 -3.98 -6.97
C GLU A 40 -3.64 -4.16 -7.72
N ALA A 41 -3.33 -3.30 -8.70
CA ALA A 41 -2.08 -3.39 -9.47
C ALA A 41 -0.84 -3.07 -8.62
N GLY A 42 -0.96 -2.27 -7.56
CA GLY A 42 0.17 -1.95 -6.69
C GLY A 42 0.38 -2.92 -5.53
N ILE A 43 -0.61 -3.79 -5.23
CA ILE A 43 -0.50 -4.75 -4.11
C ILE A 43 0.65 -5.75 -4.30
N PRO A 44 0.80 -6.43 -5.46
CA PRO A 44 1.91 -7.36 -5.68
C PRO A 44 3.27 -6.70 -5.45
N GLN A 45 3.40 -5.43 -5.83
CA GLN A 45 4.63 -4.69 -5.68
C GLN A 45 4.89 -4.26 -4.23
N ALA A 46 3.85 -3.79 -3.51
CA ALA A 46 3.97 -3.51 -2.08
C ALA A 46 4.43 -4.77 -1.33
N LEU A 47 3.83 -5.93 -1.66
CA LEU A 47 4.21 -7.21 -1.07
C LEU A 47 5.65 -7.60 -1.40
N ALA A 48 6.13 -7.35 -2.62
CA ALA A 48 7.53 -7.60 -2.99
C ALA A 48 8.52 -6.80 -2.12
N TYR A 49 8.23 -5.51 -1.86
CA TYR A 49 9.05 -4.71 -0.93
C TYR A 49 8.96 -5.21 0.51
N MET A 50 7.75 -5.52 0.99
CA MET A 50 7.55 -6.06 2.33
C MET A 50 8.27 -7.42 2.49
N LEU A 51 8.37 -8.23 1.43
CA LEU A 51 9.10 -9.51 1.39
C LEU A 51 10.63 -9.34 1.42
N ASP A 52 11.16 -8.20 0.98
CA ASP A 52 12.59 -7.89 1.05
C ASP A 52 13.02 -7.35 2.43
N HIS A 53 12.08 -7.10 3.34
CA HIS A 53 12.36 -6.63 4.70
C HIS A 53 13.32 -7.55 5.51
N PRO A 54 14.44 -7.05 6.06
CA PRO A 54 15.45 -7.89 6.70
C PRO A 54 15.04 -8.54 8.04
N ASN A 55 13.98 -8.08 8.71
CA ASN A 55 13.56 -8.64 10.00
C ASN A 55 12.31 -9.53 9.85
N SER A 56 12.44 -10.83 10.13
CA SER A 56 11.33 -11.78 10.01
C SER A 56 10.50 -11.95 11.29
N GLU A 57 10.95 -11.40 12.42
CA GLU A 57 10.31 -11.65 13.72
C GLU A 57 8.98 -10.91 13.91
N LYS A 58 8.77 -9.81 13.17
CA LYS A 58 7.56 -8.98 13.26
C LYS A 58 6.81 -8.98 11.94
N ALA A 59 5.48 -8.86 12.03
CA ALA A 59 4.65 -8.65 10.85
C ALA A 59 5.01 -7.31 10.19
N ALA A 60 5.27 -7.32 8.89
CA ALA A 60 5.40 -6.09 8.12
C ALA A 60 3.99 -5.54 7.86
N LEU A 61 3.79 -4.26 8.17
CA LEU A 61 2.55 -3.54 7.93
C LEU A 61 2.76 -2.50 6.85
N GLY A 62 1.73 -2.27 6.05
CA GLY A 62 1.75 -1.22 5.05
C GLY A 62 0.40 -0.93 4.45
N PHE A 63 0.39 -0.09 3.43
CA PHE A 63 -0.81 0.15 2.62
C PHE A 63 -0.45 0.61 1.22
N VAL A 64 -1.41 0.45 0.33
CA VAL A 64 -1.40 0.97 -1.03
C VAL A 64 -2.47 2.06 -1.12
N THR A 65 -2.13 3.21 -1.70
CA THR A 65 -3.07 4.31 -1.91
C THR A 65 -2.86 5.02 -3.24
N ASN A 66 -3.93 5.56 -3.81
CA ASN A 66 -3.95 6.46 -4.95
C ASN A 66 -4.26 7.92 -4.55
N GLY A 67 -4.27 8.21 -3.24
CA GLY A 67 -4.64 9.50 -2.65
C GLY A 67 -6.05 9.53 -2.07
N ILE A 68 -7.04 8.94 -2.74
CA ILE A 68 -8.45 8.89 -2.28
C ILE A 68 -8.76 7.55 -1.62
N ASP A 69 -8.31 6.46 -2.22
CA ASP A 69 -8.58 5.10 -1.76
C ASP A 69 -7.36 4.49 -1.07
N PHE A 70 -7.61 3.62 -0.10
CA PHE A 70 -6.60 2.93 0.70
C PHE A 70 -6.92 1.44 0.84
N VAL A 71 -5.91 0.60 0.69
CA VAL A 71 -5.95 -0.83 1.09
C VAL A 71 -4.75 -1.09 2.00
N PHE A 72 -5.02 -1.50 3.23
CA PHE A 72 -4.00 -1.85 4.21
C PHE A 72 -3.57 -3.30 4.05
N LEU A 73 -2.26 -3.54 4.21
CA LEU A 73 -1.61 -4.82 4.05
C LEU A 73 -0.93 -5.24 5.35
N LYS A 74 -1.00 -6.54 5.64
CA LYS A 74 -0.21 -7.19 6.68
C LYS A 74 0.48 -8.40 6.07
N LEU A 75 1.80 -8.48 6.20
CA LEU A 75 2.63 -9.61 5.76
C LEU A 75 3.30 -10.25 6.97
N ILE A 76 3.29 -11.58 7.02
CA ILE A 76 4.01 -12.38 8.00
C ILE A 76 5.00 -13.28 7.25
N LYS A 77 6.27 -13.24 7.66
CA LYS A 77 7.36 -14.02 7.07
C LYS A 77 7.56 -15.33 7.83
N GLU A 78 6.66 -16.28 7.60
CA GLU A 78 6.84 -17.69 7.98
C GLU A 78 7.58 -18.46 6.85
N THR A 79 7.76 -19.78 7.00
CA THR A 79 8.33 -20.66 5.95
C THR A 79 7.68 -20.44 4.58
N THR A 80 6.37 -20.21 4.57
CA THR A 80 5.64 -19.67 3.41
C THR A 80 5.08 -18.31 3.80
N PRO A 81 5.47 -17.21 3.14
CA PRO A 81 4.95 -15.90 3.45
C PRO A 81 3.43 -15.84 3.28
N LYS A 82 2.75 -15.22 4.25
CA LYS A 82 1.31 -15.03 4.24
C LYS A 82 0.99 -13.54 4.32
N TYR A 83 -0.03 -13.11 3.58
CA TYR A 83 -0.50 -11.74 3.66
C TYR A 83 -2.02 -11.67 3.75
N ALA A 84 -2.51 -10.56 4.28
CA ALA A 84 -3.92 -10.20 4.29
C ALA A 84 -4.09 -8.75 3.82
N GLN A 85 -5.27 -8.46 3.26
CA GLN A 85 -5.68 -7.13 2.83
C GLN A 85 -6.88 -6.69 3.66
N SER A 86 -7.00 -5.40 3.96
CA SER A 86 -8.25 -4.83 4.44
C SER A 86 -9.29 -4.74 3.31
N TYR A 87 -10.54 -4.42 3.66
CA TYR A 87 -11.44 -3.82 2.67
C TYR A 87 -10.87 -2.47 2.18
N ARG A 88 -11.38 -2.00 1.05
CA ARG A 88 -11.03 -0.68 0.51
C ARG A 88 -11.69 0.40 1.35
N PHE A 89 -10.88 1.34 1.82
CA PHE A 89 -11.34 2.59 2.43
C PHE A 89 -11.29 3.71 1.41
N SER A 90 -12.25 4.63 1.45
CA SER A 90 -12.25 5.83 0.60
C SER A 90 -12.38 7.10 1.44
N LEU A 91 -11.53 8.09 1.20
CA LEU A 91 -11.55 9.35 1.97
C LEU A 91 -12.82 10.18 1.72
N ASP A 92 -13.55 9.92 0.64
CA ASP A 92 -14.84 10.54 0.36
C ASP A 92 -15.97 10.03 1.29
N SER A 93 -15.77 8.86 1.90
CA SER A 93 -16.65 8.34 2.96
C SER A 93 -16.24 8.92 4.31
N ARG A 94 -17.18 9.59 5.00
CA ARG A 94 -16.93 10.22 6.31
C ARG A 94 -16.40 9.21 7.33
N ASP A 95 -16.98 8.01 7.38
CA ASP A 95 -16.60 7.00 8.36
C ASP A 95 -15.23 6.38 8.06
N ASP A 96 -14.93 6.18 6.78
CA ASP A 96 -13.64 5.67 6.33
C ASP A 96 -12.52 6.69 6.55
N LEU A 97 -12.78 7.98 6.31
CA LEU A 97 -11.83 9.06 6.60
C LEU A 97 -11.33 8.98 8.04
N TYR A 98 -12.25 8.90 9.01
CA TYR A 98 -11.85 8.78 10.42
C TYR A 98 -11.12 7.49 10.71
N THR A 99 -11.48 6.40 10.05
CA THR A 99 -10.80 5.10 10.21
C THR A 99 -9.37 5.15 9.68
N VAL A 100 -9.18 5.65 8.46
CA VAL A 100 -7.86 5.85 7.85
C VAL A 100 -6.99 6.75 8.74
N LEU A 101 -7.51 7.90 9.18
CA LEU A 101 -6.77 8.80 10.06
C LEU A 101 -6.38 8.16 11.40
N LYS A 102 -7.26 7.35 12.01
CA LYS A 102 -6.94 6.59 13.23
C LYS A 102 -5.81 5.59 13.01
N VAL A 103 -5.85 4.85 11.89
CA VAL A 103 -4.81 3.87 11.54
C VAL A 103 -3.48 4.57 11.30
N LEU A 104 -3.46 5.65 10.50
CA LEU A 104 -2.25 6.44 10.25
C LEU A 104 -1.68 7.04 11.54
N LYS A 105 -2.55 7.55 12.44
CA LYS A 105 -2.14 8.03 13.76
C LYS A 105 -1.55 6.90 14.63
N ARG A 106 -2.12 5.69 14.56
CA ARG A 106 -1.58 4.55 15.30
C ARG A 106 -0.20 4.15 14.78
N PHE A 107 -0.01 4.15 13.46
CA PHE A 107 1.31 3.88 12.88
C PHE A 107 2.35 4.90 13.30
N SER A 108 2.04 6.20 13.28
CA SER A 108 2.99 7.23 13.74
C SER A 108 3.36 7.12 15.22
N GLN A 109 2.49 6.54 16.06
CA GLN A 109 2.79 6.26 17.46
C GLN A 109 3.68 5.03 17.65
N LEU A 110 3.57 4.02 16.78
CA LEU A 110 4.36 2.79 16.84
C LEU A 110 5.77 2.96 16.29
N LEU A 111 5.99 4.01 15.47
CA LEU A 111 7.27 4.37 14.86
C LEU A 111 8.08 5.38 15.69
N ARG A 112 7.64 5.69 16.91
CA ARG A 112 8.36 6.56 17.86
C ARG A 112 9.33 5.78 18.72
#